data_AF-A0A3M0K2I4-F1
#
_entry.id   AF-A0A3M0K2I4-F1
#
_cell.length_a   1.000
_cell.length_b   1.000
_cell.length_c   1.000
_cell.angle_alpha   90.00
_cell.angle_beta   90.00
_cell.angle_gamma   90.00
#
_symmetry.space_group_name_H-M   'P 1'
#
loop_
_entity.id
_entity.type
_entity.pdbx_description
1 polymer ?
#
loop_
_entity_poly.entity_id
_entity_poly.type
_entity_poly.pdbx_seq_one_letter_code
_entity_poly.pdbx_strand_id
1 'polypeptide(L)'
;MTFRAHPDPTQSLIPAYPCSLKLPDVLGKASSTHLDQNLFRFRSTHLEQILKVALRLKHENSGLSQILDQAEDWLCRLRAMAEEPQNSLPDIVIWMLQGDKRVAFARVPAHQVLYSRNIPNCCGRNCGKLQTIFLKVPLEERPGGILIFQTVFPH
;
A
#
# COMPACT_ATOMS: atom_id res chain seq x y z
N MET A 1 37.34 5.70 -20.12
CA MET A 1 37.07 6.79 -19.16
C MET A 1 35.57 7.05 -19.16
N THR A 2 34.86 6.40 -18.24
CA THR A 2 33.41 6.52 -18.05
C THR A 2 33.15 7.66 -17.08
N PHE A 3 32.58 8.76 -17.57
CA PHE A 3 32.09 9.85 -16.74
C PHE A 3 30.84 9.39 -15.99
N ARG A 4 30.95 9.27 -14.66
CA ARG A 4 29.79 9.17 -13.76
C ARG A 4 29.11 10.55 -13.73
N ALA A 5 27.88 10.62 -14.21
CA ALA A 5 26.99 11.72 -13.88
C ALA A 5 26.60 11.61 -12.40
N HIS A 6 26.81 12.69 -11.66
CA HIS A 6 26.29 12.87 -10.31
C HIS A 6 24.75 12.87 -10.35
N PRO A 7 24.05 12.20 -9.43
CA PRO A 7 22.59 12.30 -9.35
C PRO A 7 22.18 13.65 -8.79
N ASP A 8 21.25 14.31 -9.49
CA ASP A 8 20.59 15.55 -9.11
C ASP A 8 19.73 15.34 -7.84
N PRO A 9 19.87 16.17 -6.79
CA PRO A 9 19.19 15.95 -5.51
C PRO A 9 17.70 16.36 -5.50
N THR A 10 17.09 16.67 -6.65
CA THR A 10 15.68 17.10 -6.73
C THR A 10 14.67 16.06 -7.21
N GLN A 11 15.06 14.79 -7.42
CA GLN A 11 14.09 13.72 -7.67
C GLN A 11 13.45 13.21 -6.36
N SER A 12 12.48 13.98 -5.86
CA SER A 12 11.40 13.36 -5.08
C SER A 12 10.62 12.44 -6.03
N LEU A 13 10.78 11.13 -5.83
CA LEU A 13 10.07 10.07 -6.57
C LEU A 13 8.58 10.03 -6.17
N ILE A 14 7.84 11.11 -6.39
CA ILE A 14 6.38 11.06 -6.44
C ILE A 14 6.03 10.93 -7.92
N PRO A 15 5.56 9.76 -8.40
CA PRO A 15 5.07 9.65 -9.76
C PRO A 15 3.95 10.70 -9.92
N ALA A 16 4.08 11.57 -10.93
CA ALA A 16 3.02 12.49 -11.28
C ALA A 16 1.85 11.67 -11.87
N TYR A 17 1.01 11.14 -11.00
CA TYR A 17 -0.23 10.48 -11.42
C TYR A 17 -1.16 11.55 -12.00
N PRO A 18 -1.78 11.30 -13.16
CA PRO A 18 -2.78 12.22 -13.69
C PRO A 18 -3.91 12.35 -12.65
N CYS A 19 -4.15 13.56 -12.14
CA CYS A 19 -5.17 13.87 -11.13
C CYS A 19 -6.62 13.66 -11.62
N SER A 20 -6.82 12.99 -12.76
CA SER A 20 -8.10 12.74 -13.41
C SER A 20 -8.53 11.27 -13.33
N LEU A 21 -7.77 10.41 -12.65
CA LEU A 21 -8.13 9.01 -12.46
C LEU A 21 -9.33 8.91 -11.51
N LYS A 22 -10.39 8.25 -11.98
CA LYS A 22 -11.56 7.93 -11.15
C LYS A 22 -11.23 6.77 -10.21
N LEU A 23 -11.94 6.70 -9.09
CA LEU A 23 -11.92 5.53 -8.24
C LEU A 23 -12.33 4.29 -9.05
N PRO A 24 -11.68 3.12 -8.84
CA PRO A 24 -12.09 1.88 -9.47
C PRO A 24 -13.55 1.56 -9.19
N ASP A 25 -14.31 1.10 -10.17
CA ASP A 25 -15.68 0.67 -9.94
C ASP A 25 -15.70 -0.63 -9.11
N VAL A 26 -16.31 -0.54 -7.95
CA VAL A 26 -16.45 -1.62 -6.97
C VAL A 26 -17.88 -2.15 -6.94
N LEU A 27 -18.88 -1.32 -7.26
CA LEU A 27 -20.30 -1.67 -7.12
C LEU A 27 -20.75 -2.66 -8.21
N GLY A 28 -20.13 -2.62 -9.38
CA GLY A 28 -20.39 -3.57 -10.48
C GLY A 28 -19.65 -4.90 -10.38
N LYS A 29 -18.81 -5.10 -9.35
CA LYS A 29 -17.87 -6.24 -9.30
C LYS A 29 -18.43 -7.37 -8.43
N ALA A 30 -18.60 -8.56 -9.02
CA ALA A 30 -19.16 -9.73 -8.32
C ALA A 30 -18.35 -10.18 -7.08
N SER A 31 -17.05 -9.87 -7.04
CA SER A 31 -16.16 -10.19 -5.92
C SER A 31 -16.12 -9.11 -4.82
N SER A 32 -16.88 -8.02 -4.96
CA SER A 32 -16.85 -6.91 -4.01
C SER A 32 -17.50 -7.31 -2.68
N THR A 33 -16.77 -7.14 -1.59
CA THR A 33 -17.31 -7.30 -0.25
C THR A 33 -18.13 -6.06 0.16
N HIS A 34 -18.95 -6.18 1.20
CA HIS A 34 -19.67 -5.04 1.78
C HIS A 34 -18.72 -3.95 2.29
N LEU A 35 -17.54 -4.32 2.78
CA LEU A 35 -16.49 -3.38 3.19
C LEU A 35 -15.98 -2.58 1.99
N ASP A 36 -15.68 -3.26 0.87
CA ASP A 36 -15.22 -2.60 -0.36
C ASP A 36 -16.27 -1.61 -0.87
N GLN A 37 -17.56 -2.00 -0.86
CA GLN A 37 -18.67 -1.13 -1.29
C GLN A 37 -18.80 0.09 -0.39
N ASN A 38 -18.73 -0.08 0.94
CA ASN A 38 -18.79 1.02 1.89
C ASN A 38 -17.61 1.97 1.73
N LEU A 39 -16.41 1.42 1.58
CA LEU A 39 -15.20 2.22 1.38
C LEU A 39 -15.24 2.99 0.06
N PHE A 40 -15.71 2.36 -1.01
CA PHE A 40 -15.92 3.02 -2.30
C PHE A 40 -16.91 4.18 -2.18
N ARG A 41 -18.08 3.97 -1.55
CA ARG A 41 -19.08 5.03 -1.33
C ARG A 41 -18.53 6.15 -0.47
N PHE A 42 -17.82 5.80 0.61
CA PHE A 42 -17.17 6.75 1.51
C PHE A 42 -16.16 7.62 0.75
N ARG A 43 -15.20 7.02 0.04
CA ARG A 43 -14.18 7.74 -0.74
C ARG A 43 -14.81 8.58 -1.85
N SER A 44 -15.78 8.04 -2.59
CA SER A 44 -16.45 8.76 -3.68
C SER A 44 -17.15 10.01 -3.17
N THR A 45 -17.93 9.89 -2.10
CA THR A 45 -18.69 11.01 -1.52
C THR A 45 -17.74 12.11 -1.01
N HIS A 46 -16.66 11.74 -0.34
CA HIS A 46 -15.70 12.71 0.19
C HIS A 46 -14.89 13.40 -0.92
N LEU A 47 -14.49 12.68 -1.96
CA LEU A 47 -13.83 13.29 -3.13
C LEU A 47 -14.76 14.28 -3.85
N GLU A 48 -16.04 13.94 -4.02
CA GLU A 48 -17.04 14.85 -4.59
C GLU A 48 -17.22 16.11 -3.74
N GLN A 49 -17.23 15.96 -2.40
CA GLN A 49 -17.28 17.10 -1.49
C GLN A 49 -16.05 18.00 -1.62
N ILE A 50 -14.85 17.42 -1.62
CA ILE A 50 -13.59 18.17 -1.80
C ILE A 50 -13.61 18.91 -3.14
N LEU A 51 -13.99 18.23 -4.23
CA LEU A 51 -14.11 18.84 -5.56
C LEU A 51 -15.08 20.03 -5.55
N LYS A 52 -16.25 19.87 -4.93
CA LYS A 52 -17.26 20.93 -4.87
C LYS A 52 -16.76 22.15 -4.09
N VAL A 53 -16.05 21.95 -2.98
CA VAL A 53 -15.46 23.06 -2.22
C VAL A 53 -14.33 23.72 -3.03
N ALA A 54 -13.45 22.93 -3.65
CA ALA A 54 -12.35 23.44 -4.47
C ALA A 54 -12.84 24.28 -5.66
N LEU A 55 -13.91 23.84 -6.33
CA LEU A 55 -14.52 24.59 -7.43
C LEU A 55 -15.11 25.93 -6.97
N ARG A 56 -15.77 25.97 -5.80
CA ARG A 56 -16.25 27.25 -5.22
C ARG A 56 -15.09 28.17 -4.87
N LEU A 57 -14.09 27.65 -4.16
CA LEU A 57 -12.93 28.42 -3.74
C LEU A 57 -12.15 29.00 -4.93
N LYS A 58 -12.11 28.28 -6.07
CA LYS A 58 -11.50 28.76 -7.31
C LYS A 58 -12.22 29.99 -7.88
N HIS A 59 -13.53 30.09 -7.68
CA HIS A 59 -14.37 31.16 -8.23
C HIS A 59 -14.56 32.33 -7.23
N GLU A 60 -14.22 32.11 -5.97
CA GLU A 60 -14.22 33.12 -4.91
C GLU A 60 -12.88 33.88 -4.91
N ASN A 61 -12.90 35.20 -4.69
CA ASN A 61 -11.69 36.01 -4.50
C ASN A 61 -11.13 35.82 -3.08
N SER A 62 -10.81 34.57 -2.72
CA SER A 62 -10.31 34.21 -1.40
C SER A 62 -8.83 34.53 -1.26
N GLY A 63 -8.42 34.98 -0.07
CA GLY A 63 -7.02 35.29 0.22
C GLY A 63 -6.14 34.04 0.19
N LEU A 64 -4.87 34.20 -0.20
CA LEU A 64 -3.91 33.09 -0.32
C LEU A 64 -3.83 32.21 0.95
N SER A 65 -3.86 32.82 2.14
CA SER A 65 -3.85 32.10 3.42
C SER A 65 -5.02 31.12 3.55
N GLN A 66 -6.23 31.57 3.22
CA GLN A 66 -7.43 30.73 3.29
C GLN A 66 -7.37 29.56 2.30
N ILE A 67 -6.77 29.80 1.12
CA ILE A 67 -6.56 28.76 0.11
C ILE A 67 -5.57 27.70 0.63
N LEU A 68 -4.48 28.13 1.25
CA LEU A 68 -3.48 27.23 1.81
C LEU A 68 -4.05 26.39 2.97
N ASP A 69 -4.75 27.02 3.91
CA ASP A 69 -5.38 26.31 5.03
C ASP A 69 -6.35 25.24 4.53
N GLN A 70 -7.14 25.57 3.52
CA GLN A 70 -8.10 24.65 2.93
C GLN A 70 -7.42 23.51 2.14
N ALA A 71 -6.31 23.78 1.47
CA ALA A 71 -5.53 22.78 0.75
C ALA A 71 -4.87 21.78 1.72
N GLU A 72 -4.35 22.25 2.86
CA GLU A 72 -3.77 21.39 3.89
C GLU A 72 -4.82 20.49 4.54
N ASP A 73 -6.01 21.01 4.83
CA ASP A 73 -7.15 20.23 5.29
C ASP A 73 -7.55 19.13 4.29
N TRP A 74 -7.64 19.44 2.99
CA TRP A 74 -7.91 18.42 1.96
C TRP A 74 -6.81 17.36 1.90
N LEU A 75 -5.55 17.76 1.98
CA LEU A 75 -4.42 16.83 1.95
C LEU A 75 -4.45 15.87 3.15
N CYS A 76 -4.76 16.36 4.34
CA CYS A 76 -4.96 15.52 5.53
C CYS A 76 -6.11 14.51 5.33
N ARG A 77 -7.26 14.97 4.80
CA ARG A 77 -8.40 14.08 4.52
C ARG A 77 -8.09 13.04 3.45
N LEU A 78 -7.41 13.43 2.37
CA LEU A 78 -7.00 12.53 1.30
C LEU A 78 -6.05 11.44 1.82
N ARG A 79 -5.09 11.80 2.69
CA ARG A 79 -4.19 10.83 3.33
C ARG A 79 -4.97 9.82 4.17
N ALA A 80 -5.86 10.29 5.04
CA ALA A 80 -6.68 9.42 5.87
C ALA A 80 -7.58 8.48 5.05
N MET A 81 -8.13 8.94 3.92
CA MET A 81 -8.93 8.10 3.02
C MET A 81 -8.11 7.09 2.22
N ALA A 82 -6.85 7.42 1.92
CA ALA A 82 -5.95 6.56 1.18
C ALA A 82 -5.44 5.39 2.02
N GLU A 83 -5.45 5.52 3.34
CA GLU A 83 -5.16 4.40 4.24
C GLU A 83 -6.27 3.34 4.11
N GLU A 84 -5.86 2.16 3.68
CA GLU A 84 -6.72 0.98 3.59
C GLU A 84 -6.59 0.23 4.93
N PRO A 85 -7.62 0.20 5.79
CA PRO A 85 -7.54 -0.46 7.09
C PRO A 85 -7.58 -1.99 6.91
N GLN A 86 -6.47 -2.58 6.48
CA GLN A 86 -6.29 -4.04 6.39
C GLN A 86 -5.88 -4.61 7.75
N ASN A 87 -6.79 -4.56 8.72
CA ASN A 87 -6.55 -5.07 10.08
C ASN A 87 -6.90 -6.56 10.26
N SER A 88 -7.34 -7.27 9.21
CA SER A 88 -7.93 -8.61 9.36
C SER A 88 -7.15 -9.76 8.71
N LEU A 89 -6.16 -9.49 7.85
CA LEU A 89 -5.36 -10.57 7.26
C LEU A 89 -4.15 -10.87 8.16
N PRO A 90 -4.08 -12.06 8.79
CA PRO A 90 -2.96 -12.41 9.65
C PRO A 90 -1.67 -12.51 8.82
N ASP A 91 -0.54 -12.23 9.46
CA ASP A 91 0.77 -12.54 8.86
C ASP A 91 0.97 -14.06 8.80
N ILE A 92 1.60 -14.50 7.72
CA ILE A 92 2.14 -15.85 7.61
C ILE A 92 3.47 -15.90 8.37
N VAL A 93 3.65 -16.90 9.22
CA VAL A 93 4.93 -17.12 9.92
C VAL A 93 5.64 -18.31 9.29
N ILE A 94 6.83 -18.06 8.75
CA ILE A 94 7.73 -19.11 8.27
C ILE A 94 8.69 -19.43 9.41
N TRP A 95 8.76 -20.69 9.84
CA TRP A 95 9.70 -21.16 10.85
C TRP A 95 10.80 -22.00 10.21
N MET A 96 12.05 -21.75 10.62
CA MET A 96 13.16 -22.67 10.39
C MET A 96 13.27 -23.62 11.57
N LEU A 97 13.36 -24.91 11.27
CA LEU A 97 13.45 -25.97 12.25
C LEU A 97 14.82 -26.64 12.20
N GLN A 98 15.35 -27.02 13.37
CA GLN A 98 16.47 -27.93 13.52
C GLN A 98 15.99 -29.08 14.44
N GLY A 99 15.63 -30.22 13.84
CA GLY A 99 14.80 -31.21 14.53
C GLY A 99 13.45 -30.58 14.91
N ASP A 100 13.04 -30.75 16.17
CA ASP A 100 11.79 -30.16 16.69
C ASP A 100 11.94 -28.71 17.20
N LYS A 101 13.17 -28.15 17.15
CA LYS A 101 13.45 -26.81 17.65
C LYS A 101 13.24 -25.77 16.57
N ARG A 102 12.46 -24.73 16.89
CA ARG A 102 12.31 -23.51 16.10
C ARG A 102 13.52 -22.60 16.30
N VAL A 103 14.37 -22.46 15.28
CA VAL A 103 15.65 -21.75 15.37
C VAL A 103 15.63 -20.36 14.75
N ALA A 104 14.73 -20.09 13.79
CA ALA A 104 14.55 -18.78 13.19
C ALA A 104 13.14 -18.62 12.60
N PHE A 105 12.68 -17.39 12.38
CA PHE A 105 11.36 -17.13 11.78
C PHE A 105 11.32 -15.88 10.91
N ALA A 106 10.36 -15.80 9.99
CA ALA A 106 9.97 -14.55 9.35
C ALA A 106 8.46 -14.39 9.35
N ARG A 107 8.00 -13.14 9.44
CA ARG A 107 6.60 -12.76 9.23
C ARG A 107 6.47 -12.20 7.83
N VAL A 108 5.52 -12.73 7.07
CA VAL A 108 5.19 -12.30 5.72
C VAL A 108 3.73 -11.86 5.71
N PRO A 109 3.41 -10.59 5.38
CA PRO A 109 2.03 -10.15 5.30
C PRO A 109 1.26 -10.94 4.26
N ALA A 110 0.15 -11.58 4.64
CA ALA A 110 -0.59 -12.48 3.75
C ALA A 110 -1.01 -11.78 2.45
N HIS A 111 -1.49 -10.53 2.54
CA HIS A 111 -1.91 -9.75 1.36
C HIS A 111 -0.81 -9.58 0.28
N GLN A 112 0.48 -9.75 0.61
CA GLN A 112 1.56 -9.67 -0.37
C GLN A 112 1.75 -10.95 -1.17
N VAL A 113 1.25 -12.09 -0.68
CA VAL A 113 1.54 -13.41 -1.26
C VAL A 113 0.30 -14.26 -1.52
N LEU A 114 -0.89 -13.78 -1.15
CA LEU A 114 -2.16 -14.42 -1.44
C LEU A 114 -2.35 -14.64 -2.95
N TYR A 115 -3.11 -15.67 -3.30
CA TYR A 115 -3.46 -15.98 -4.66
C TYR A 115 -4.88 -16.55 -4.74
N SER A 116 -5.61 -16.17 -5.79
CA SER A 116 -6.92 -16.71 -6.10
C SER A 116 -6.95 -17.23 -7.55
N ARG A 117 -7.31 -18.50 -7.74
CA ARG A 117 -7.54 -19.09 -9.07
C ARG A 117 -8.78 -18.52 -9.75
N ASN A 118 -9.77 -18.13 -8.95
CA ASN A 118 -11.12 -17.84 -9.43
C ASN A 118 -11.34 -16.35 -9.72
N ILE A 119 -10.47 -15.46 -9.24
CA ILE A 119 -10.63 -14.01 -9.42
C ILE A 119 -9.36 -13.45 -10.06
N PRO A 120 -9.44 -13.05 -11.35
CA PRO A 120 -8.30 -12.46 -12.05
C PRO A 120 -7.77 -11.23 -11.30
N ASN A 121 -6.45 -11.09 -11.22
CA ASN A 121 -5.76 -10.00 -10.52
C ASN A 121 -5.97 -9.93 -8.99
N CYS A 122 -6.59 -10.93 -8.37
CA CYS A 122 -6.59 -11.10 -6.91
C CYS A 122 -5.38 -11.91 -6.45
N CYS A 123 -4.20 -11.35 -6.68
CA CYS A 123 -2.94 -11.90 -6.21
C CYS A 123 -2.15 -10.82 -5.49
N GLY A 124 -1.49 -11.21 -4.41
CA GLY A 124 -0.53 -10.36 -3.74
C GLY A 124 0.64 -10.03 -4.67
N ARG A 125 1.26 -8.87 -4.44
CA ARG A 125 2.35 -8.35 -5.30
C ARG A 125 3.55 -9.30 -5.48
N ASN A 126 3.75 -10.24 -4.55
CA ASN A 126 4.84 -11.21 -4.51
C ASN A 126 4.39 -12.65 -4.87
N CYS A 127 3.13 -12.85 -5.26
CA CYS A 127 2.64 -14.14 -5.73
C CYS A 127 3.44 -14.62 -6.96
N GLY A 128 3.88 -15.88 -6.95
CA GLY A 128 4.67 -16.50 -8.02
C GLY A 128 6.10 -15.96 -8.18
N LYS A 129 6.52 -14.99 -7.35
CA LYS A 129 7.85 -14.39 -7.43
C LYS A 129 8.80 -15.07 -6.46
N LEU A 130 10.03 -15.31 -6.91
CA LEU A 130 11.12 -15.68 -6.01
C LEU A 130 11.38 -14.53 -5.04
N GLN A 131 11.36 -14.81 -3.74
CA GLN A 131 11.62 -13.84 -2.69
C GLN A 131 12.77 -14.32 -1.82
N THR A 132 13.69 -13.41 -1.50
CA THR A 132 14.72 -13.59 -0.47
C THR A 132 14.16 -13.08 0.86
N ILE A 133 13.93 -13.99 1.80
CA ILE A 133 13.40 -13.68 3.13
C ILE A 133 14.51 -13.80 4.16
N PHE A 134 14.64 -12.78 5.00
CA PHE A 134 15.60 -12.72 6.10
C PHE A 134 14.91 -13.20 7.38
N LEU A 135 15.40 -14.28 7.96
CA LEU A 135 14.86 -14.85 9.19
C LEU A 135 15.44 -14.14 10.43
N LYS A 136 14.61 -13.99 11.46
CA LYS A 136 14.97 -13.48 12.79
C LYS A 136 15.15 -14.65 13.75
N VAL A 137 16.16 -14.57 14.62
CA VAL A 137 16.35 -15.55 15.71
C VAL A 137 15.44 -15.17 16.89
N PRO A 138 14.70 -16.10 17.51
CA PRO A 138 13.72 -15.79 18.56
C PRO A 138 14.30 -15.20 19.86
N LEU A 139 15.62 -15.29 20.08
CA LEU A 139 16.26 -15.00 21.36
C LEU A 139 17.21 -13.79 21.36
N GLU A 140 17.42 -13.09 20.24
CA GLU A 140 18.44 -12.03 20.16
C GLU A 140 17.87 -10.73 19.57
N GLU A 141 18.04 -9.61 20.30
CA GLU A 141 17.77 -8.24 19.81
C GLU A 141 18.90 -7.68 18.93
N ARG A 142 19.91 -8.49 18.61
CA ARG A 142 20.97 -8.14 17.65
C ARG A 142 20.68 -8.82 16.31
N PRO A 143 21.06 -8.20 15.18
CA PRO A 143 20.99 -8.84 13.87
C PRO A 143 22.02 -9.97 13.78
N GLY A 144 21.73 -11.09 14.45
CA GLY A 144 22.50 -12.32 14.41
C GLY A 144 22.09 -13.15 13.20
N GLY A 145 23.04 -13.37 12.28
CA GLY A 145 22.94 -14.31 11.16
C GLY A 145 21.82 -14.03 10.16
N ILE A 146 22.18 -13.48 8.99
CA ILE A 146 21.28 -13.45 7.84
C ILE A 146 21.15 -14.89 7.31
N LEU A 147 20.08 -15.58 7.69
CA LEU A 147 19.66 -16.80 7.01
C LEU A 147 18.73 -16.40 5.86
N ILE A 148 19.23 -16.59 4.65
CA ILE A 148 18.50 -16.35 3.41
C ILE A 148 17.64 -17.57 3.12
N PHE A 149 16.33 -17.41 3.19
CA PHE A 149 15.39 -18.39 2.70
C PHE A 149 14.82 -17.89 1.36
N GLN A 150 15.02 -18.68 0.30
CA GLN A 150 14.38 -18.43 -0.99
C GLN A 150 13.10 -19.24 -1.07
N THR A 151 11.98 -18.56 -1.33
CA THR A 151 10.68 -19.22 -1.49
C THR A 151 9.89 -18.58 -2.62
N VAL A 152 9.01 -19.38 -3.23
CA VAL A 152 8.01 -18.95 -4.20
C VAL A 152 6.65 -19.30 -3.62
N PHE A 153 5.80 -18.28 -3.45
CA PHE A 153 4.42 -18.51 -3.06
C PHE A 153 3.60 -18.94 -4.27
N PRO A 154 2.80 -20.02 -4.17
CA PRO A 154 2.15 -20.63 -5.32
C PRO A 154 1.14 -19.70 -6.01
N HIS A 155 0.96 -19.97 -7.32
CA HIS A 155 -0.25 -19.65 -8.10
C HIS A 155 -1.29 -20.78 -7.96
#